data_AF-A0A0J7IZJ5-F1
#
_entry.id   AF-A0A0J7IZJ5-F1
#
_cell.length_a   1.000
_cell.length_b   1.000
_cell.length_c   1.000
_cell.angle_alpha   90.00
_cell.angle_beta   90.00
_cell.angle_gamma   90.00
#
_symmetry.space_group_name_H-M   'P 1'
#
loop_
_entity.id
_entity.type
_entity.pdbx_description
1 polymer ?
#
loop_
_entity_poly.entity_id
_entity_poly.type
_entity_poly.pdbx_seq_one_letter_code
_entity_poly.pdbx_strand_id
1 'polypeptide(L)' 'MDINLEKLELIEMLMNTDKISVLKKIRAIFQKEETTFLSEEQIKIVAERRTEYLSGEGVYFSYDEVKKRIEQKIS' A
#
# COMPACT_ATOMS: atom_id res chain seq x y z
N MET A 1 19.20 -25.53 14.33
CA MET A 1 17.80 -25.10 14.29
C MET A 1 17.56 -24.50 12.91
N ASP A 2 16.71 -25.15 12.12
CA ASP A 2 16.39 -24.67 10.77
C ASP A 2 15.27 -23.65 10.89
N ILE A 3 15.62 -22.38 10.69
CA ILE A 3 14.73 -21.23 10.87
C ILE A 3 13.51 -21.29 9.93
N ASN A 4 13.59 -22.08 8.85
CA ASN A 4 12.48 -22.25 7.91
C ASN A 4 11.43 -23.22 8.45
N LEU A 5 11.86 -24.23 9.22
CA LEU A 5 10.96 -25.20 9.84
C LEU A 5 10.13 -24.54 10.95
N GLU A 6 10.80 -23.77 11.82
CA GLU A 6 10.14 -23.04 12.91
C GLU A 6 9.08 -22.04 12.40
N LYS A 7 9.34 -21.41 11.25
CA LYS A 7 8.36 -20.51 10.60
C LYS A 7 7.15 -21.27 10.06
N LEU A 8 7.35 -22.46 9.49
CA LEU A 8 6.26 -23.29 8.99
C LEU A 8 5.37 -23.82 10.12
N GLU A 9 5.97 -24.26 11.22
CA GLU A 9 5.25 -24.68 12.44
C GLU A 9 4.42 -23.53 13.02
N LEU A 10 5.00 -22.31 13.07
CA LEU A 10 4.25 -21.13 13.50
C LEU A 10 3.05 -20.86 12.58
N ILE A 11 3.22 -20.93 11.25
CA ILE A 11 2.11 -20.74 10.31
C ILE A 11 1.01 -21.77 10.52
N GLU A 12 1.36 -23.04 10.71
CA GLU A 12 0.41 -24.12 11.00
C GLU A 12 -0.36 -23.87 12.31
N MET A 13 0.33 -23.49 13.37
CA MET A 13 -0.29 -23.15 14.65
C MET A 13 -1.26 -21.97 14.53
N LEU A 14 -0.98 -21.01 13.65
CA LEU A 14 -1.84 -19.85 13.41
C LEU A 14 -3.06 -20.18 12.56
N MET A 15 -2.93 -21.08 11.58
CA MET A 15 -4.08 -21.55 10.80
C MET A 15 -5.05 -22.38 11.64
N ASN A 16 -4.52 -23.13 12.61
CA ASN A 16 -5.30 -24.02 13.48
C ASN A 16 -5.75 -23.38 14.81
N THR A 17 -5.59 -22.07 14.98
CA THR A 17 -5.95 -21.41 16.25
C THR A 17 -7.38 -20.86 16.24
N ASP A 18 -8.21 -21.37 17.16
CA ASP A 18 -9.55 -20.80 17.42
C ASP A 18 -9.50 -19.63 18.42
N LYS A 19 -8.32 -19.34 18.97
CA LYS A 19 -8.13 -18.27 19.97
C LYS A 19 -8.09 -16.91 19.28
N ILE A 20 -9.26 -16.28 19.20
CA ILE A 20 -9.46 -14.93 18.66
C ILE A 20 -8.45 -13.90 19.21
N SER A 21 -8.03 -14.03 20.47
CA SER A 21 -7.05 -13.12 21.09
C SER A 21 -5.65 -13.19 20.47
N VAL A 22 -5.23 -14.36 19.97
CA VAL A 22 -3.94 -14.56 19.29
C VAL A 22 -3.99 -13.92 17.91
N LEU A 23 -5.05 -14.19 17.14
CA LEU A 23 -5.27 -13.59 15.83
C LEU A 23 -5.35 -12.05 15.91
N LYS A 24 -6.03 -11.52 16.93
CA LYS A 24 -6.11 -10.06 17.17
C LYS A 24 -4.75 -9.44 17.48
N LYS A 25 -3.92 -10.07 18.31
CA LYS A 25 -2.57 -9.56 18.62
C LYS A 25 -1.68 -9.57 17.39
N ILE A 26 -1.74 -10.62 16.57
CA ILE A 26 -0.97 -10.73 15.33
C ILE A 26 -1.41 -9.69 14.32
N ARG A 27 -2.73 -9.54 14.13
CA ARG A 27 -3.28 -8.45 13.29
C ARG A 27 -2.76 -7.08 13.77
N ALA A 28 -2.70 -6.82 15.07
CA ALA A 28 -2.19 -5.56 15.60
C ALA A 28 -0.67 -5.35 15.37
N ILE A 29 0.12 -6.43 15.32
CA ILE A 29 1.56 -6.38 14.97
C ILE A 29 1.72 -5.98 13.50
N PHE A 30 0.96 -6.60 12.59
CA PHE A 30 1.02 -6.28 11.16
C PHE A 30 0.35 -4.94 10.82
N GLN A 31 -0.70 -4.54 11.55
CA GLN A 31 -1.31 -3.21 11.37
C GLN A 31 -0.44 -2.06 11.87
N LYS A 32 0.56 -2.31 12.74
CA LYS A 32 1.56 -1.29 13.07
C LYS A 32 2.45 -0.92 11.88
N GLU A 33 2.53 -1.76 10.85
CA GLU A 33 3.23 -1.46 9.60
C GLU A 33 2.34 -0.72 8.59
N GLU A 34 1.02 -0.70 8.78
CA GLU A 34 0.08 0.14 8.02
C GLU A 34 -0.07 1.54 8.65
N THR A 35 1.05 2.22 8.91
CA THR A 35 0.99 3.69 8.91
C THR A 35 0.95 4.12 7.45
N THR A 36 -0.18 4.68 7.03
CA THR A 36 -0.37 5.38 5.75
C THR A 36 0.95 5.94 5.21
N PHE A 37 1.43 5.39 4.08
CA PHE A 37 2.66 5.82 3.42
C PHE A 37 2.63 7.27 2.93
N LEU A 38 1.45 7.90 2.95
CA LEU A 38 1.22 9.26 2.50
C LEU A 38 1.01 10.17 3.70
N SER A 39 1.72 11.29 3.72
CA SER A 39 1.43 12.40 4.63
C SER A 39 0.02 12.94 4.38
N GLU A 40 -0.55 13.65 5.36
CA GLU A 40 -1.87 14.29 5.20
C GLU A 40 -1.94 15.20 3.97
N GLU A 41 -0.84 15.87 3.66
CA GLU A 41 -0.70 16.73 2.48
C GLU A 41 -0.70 15.93 1.17
N GLN A 42 -0.04 14.76 1.16
CA GLN A 42 -0.06 13.85 0.01
C GLN A 42 -1.44 13.21 -0.19
N ILE A 43 -2.16 12.90 0.90
CA ILE A 43 -3.54 12.42 0.85
C ILE A 43 -4.45 13.47 0.22
N LYS A 44 -4.28 14.75 0.59
CA LYS A 44 -5.04 15.86 0.03
C LYS A 44 -4.80 16.01 -1.48
N ILE A 45 -3.55 15.93 -1.94
CA ILE A 45 -3.21 15.98 -3.37
C ILE A 45 -3.88 14.83 -4.16
N VAL A 46 -3.88 13.62 -3.59
CA VAL A 46 -4.52 12.46 -4.25
C VAL A 46 -6.04 12.64 -4.29
N ALA A 47 -6.65 13.15 -3.21
CA ALA A 47 -8.08 13.41 -3.15
C ALA A 47 -8.53 14.50 -4.14
N GLU A 48 -7.76 15.59 -4.27
CA GLU A 48 -8.00 16.67 -5.24
C GLU A 48 -7.94 16.14 -6.68
N ARG A 49 -6.87 15.43 -7.05
CA ARG A 49 -6.70 14.83 -8.38
C ARG A 49 -7.78 13.81 -8.73
N ARG A 50 -8.24 13.04 -7.73
CA ARG A 50 -9.34 12.08 -7.91
C ARG A 50 -10.66 12.80 -8.16
N THR A 51 -10.89 13.93 -7.50
CA THR A 51 -12.09 14.74 -7.69
C THR A 51 -12.11 15.37 -9.08
N GLU A 52 -10.97 15.92 -9.51
CA GLU A 52 -10.77 16.44 -10.89
C GLU A 52 -10.98 15.36 -11.96
N TYR A 53 -10.66 14.10 -11.66
CA TYR A 53 -10.87 12.97 -12.58
C TYR A 53 -12.32 12.62 -12.74
N LEU A 54 -13.04 12.60 -11.61
CA LEU A 54 -14.47 12.29 -11.60
C LEU A 54 -15.31 13.43 -12.17
N SER A 55 -14.84 14.69 -12.08
CA SER A 55 -15.50 15.85 -12.71
C SER A 55 -15.19 15.98 -14.20
N GLY A 56 -14.19 15.26 -14.73
CA GLY A 56 -13.77 15.35 -16.12
C GLY A 56 -13.01 16.64 -16.48
N GLU A 57 -12.63 17.44 -15.48
CA GLU A 57 -11.90 18.70 -15.65
C GLU A 57 -10.38 18.52 -15.53
N GLY A 58 -9.91 17.33 -15.15
CA GLY A 58 -8.49 17.07 -15.01
C GLY A 58 -7.76 16.92 -16.34
N VAL A 59 -6.56 17.51 -16.41
CA VAL A 59 -5.64 17.31 -17.53
C VAL A 59 -4.89 16.00 -17.29
N TYR A 60 -5.34 14.94 -17.95
CA TYR A 60 -4.69 13.62 -17.91
C TYR A 60 -3.70 13.50 -19.06
N PHE A 61 -2.50 13.04 -18.72
CA PHE A 61 -1.52 12.64 -19.71
C PHE A 61 -1.47 11.13 -19.71
N SER A 62 -1.64 10.55 -20.90
CA SER A 62 -1.29 9.16 -21.15
C SER A 62 0.19 8.93 -20.81
N TYR A 63 0.53 7.67 -20.52
CA TYR A 63 1.90 7.28 -20.22
C TYR A 63 2.90 7.75 -21.31
N ASP A 64 2.50 7.67 -22.58
CA ASP A 64 3.31 8.11 -23.71
C ASP A 64 3.54 9.64 -23.74
N GLU A 65 2.54 10.43 -23.33
CA GLU A 65 2.67 11.90 -23.21
C GLU A 65 3.58 12.30 -22.05
N VAL A 66 3.51 11.59 -20.92
CA VAL A 66 4.41 11.79 -19.79
C VAL A 66 5.85 11.45 -20.20
N LYS A 67 6.05 10.31 -20.87
CA LYS A 67 7.36 9.86 -21.35
C LYS A 67 8.00 10.89 -22.29
N LYS A 68 7.26 11.36 -23.31
CA LYS A 68 7.75 12.39 -24.24
C LYS A 68 8.14 13.70 -23.55
N ARG A 69 7.38 14.12 -22.53
CA ARG A 69 7.71 15.33 -21.76
C ARG A 69 8.98 15.20 -20.93
N ILE A 70 9.23 14.02 -20.37
CA ILE A 70 10.46 13.74 -19.62
C ILE A 70 11.65 13.79 -20.58
N GLU A 71 11.54 13.15 -21.75
CA GLU A 71 12.57 13.17 -22.79
C GLU A 71 12.86 14.60 -23.29
N GLN A 72 11.84 15.44 -23.47
CA GLN A 72 11.98 16.84 -23.89
C GLN A 72 12.58 17.77 -22.82
N LYS A 73 12.42 17.46 -21.53
CA LYS A 73 12.98 18.27 -20.43
C LYS A 73 14.46 17.99 -20.16
N ILE A 74 14.98 16.87 -20.68
CA ILE A 74 16.35 16.39 -20.46
C ILE A 74 17.25 16.73 -21.67
N SER A 75 16.67 17.20 -22.78
CA SER A 75 17.38 17.73 -23.96
C SER A 75 17.60 19.23 -23.90
#